data_AF-A0A1Y1MNV2-F1
#
_entry.id   AF-A0A1Y1MNV2-F1
#
_cell.length_a   1.000
_cell.length_b   1.000
_cell.length_c   1.000
_cell.angle_alpha   90.00
_cell.angle_beta   90.00
_cell.angle_gamma   90.00
#
_symmetry.space_group_name_H-M   'P 1'
#
loop_
_entity.id
_entity.type
_entity.pdbx_description
1 polymer ?
#
loop_
_entity_poly.entity_id
_entity_poly.type
_entity_poly.pdbx_seq_one_letter_code
_entity_poly.pdbx_strand_id
1 'polypeptide(L)'
;EISACGVNLMLGPVLDVLNNARYQPLGVRSTGDDPQEASQYGLAALNGIRDAGIAAAGKHFPSYGNLDFQGSNSAVPVITQTLEELSLSALVPFRNAIATGKLDAMFVGGCGISNPSMNVGHACLSDQVVDDLLRNELGFKGVAISECLEMEALSHDLGVQNGVVMA
;
A
#
# COMPACT_ATOMS: atom_id res chain seq x y z
N GLU A 1 -0.99 -14.81 -19.29
CA GLU A 1 -0.69 -16.07 -18.57
C GLU A 1 -1.73 -16.36 -17.49
N ILE A 2 -1.77 -15.58 -16.39
CA ILE A 2 -2.67 -15.89 -15.25
C ILE A 2 -4.17 -15.91 -15.59
N SER A 3 -4.64 -15.10 -16.55
CA SER A 3 -6.03 -15.14 -17.05
C SER A 3 -6.37 -16.50 -17.67
N ALA A 4 -5.42 -17.12 -18.39
CA ALA A 4 -5.61 -18.46 -18.95
C ALA A 4 -5.71 -19.55 -17.85
N CYS A 5 -5.23 -19.26 -16.64
CA CYS A 5 -5.38 -20.11 -15.46
C CYS A 5 -6.68 -19.81 -14.68
N GLY A 6 -7.54 -18.91 -15.16
CA GLY A 6 -8.79 -18.51 -14.49
C GLY A 6 -8.61 -17.46 -13.38
N VAL A 7 -7.41 -16.91 -13.21
CA VAL A 7 -7.17 -15.81 -12.25
C VAL A 7 -7.73 -14.51 -12.81
N ASN A 8 -8.53 -13.81 -12.02
CA ASN A 8 -9.24 -12.60 -12.41
C ASN A 8 -8.85 -11.34 -11.61
N LEU A 9 -8.02 -11.47 -10.58
CA LEU A 9 -7.46 -10.36 -9.80
C LEU A 9 -5.95 -10.55 -9.65
N MET A 10 -5.19 -9.52 -9.98
CA MET A 10 -3.77 -9.43 -9.66
C MET A 10 -3.59 -8.46 -8.49
N LEU A 11 -2.95 -8.92 -7.41
CA LEU A 11 -2.49 -8.07 -6.31
C LEU A 11 -1.24 -7.30 -6.76
N GLY A 12 -1.45 -6.36 -7.66
CA GLY A 12 -0.45 -5.44 -8.22
C GLY A 12 -1.12 -4.41 -9.13
N PRO A 13 -0.36 -3.42 -9.62
CA PRO A 13 1.09 -3.31 -9.52
C PRO A 13 1.58 -2.85 -8.14
N VAL A 14 2.88 -3.04 -7.88
CA VAL A 14 3.56 -2.38 -6.76
C VAL A 14 3.73 -0.90 -7.13
N LEU A 15 3.23 -0.02 -6.26
CA LEU A 15 3.21 1.44 -6.41
C LEU A 15 4.13 2.13 -5.38
N ASP A 16 4.78 1.35 -4.53
CA ASP A 16 5.71 1.85 -3.51
C ASP A 16 6.96 2.48 -4.11
N VAL A 17 7.42 3.57 -3.49
CA VAL A 17 8.66 4.28 -3.85
C VAL A 17 9.72 4.01 -2.80
N LEU A 18 10.84 3.40 -3.17
CA LEU A 18 11.91 3.05 -2.24
C LEU A 18 12.99 4.13 -2.24
N ASN A 19 12.76 5.24 -1.52
CA ASN A 19 13.70 6.37 -1.50
C ASN A 19 14.70 6.33 -0.32
N ASN A 20 14.62 5.30 0.52
CA ASN A 20 15.54 5.08 1.64
C ASN A 20 16.65 4.08 1.26
N ALA A 21 17.91 4.49 1.47
CA ALA A 21 19.09 3.66 1.20
C ALA A 21 19.30 2.50 2.21
N ARG A 22 18.53 2.45 3.31
CA ARG A 22 18.59 1.32 4.26
C ARG A 22 17.92 0.08 3.69
N TYR A 23 18.22 -1.08 4.28
CA TYR A 23 17.53 -2.33 3.94
C TYR A 23 16.02 -2.16 4.13
N GLN A 24 15.26 -2.44 3.08
CA GLN A 24 13.81 -2.45 3.06
C GLN A 24 13.34 -3.81 2.54
N PRO A 25 12.36 -4.48 3.18
CA PRO A 25 11.86 -5.79 2.73
C PRO A 25 11.31 -5.79 1.30
N LEU A 26 10.92 -4.61 0.81
CA LEU A 26 10.39 -4.43 -0.53
C LEU A 26 11.44 -4.69 -1.61
N GLY A 27 12.68 -4.22 -1.41
CA GLY A 27 13.82 -4.40 -2.31
C GLY A 27 13.47 -4.18 -3.79
N VAL A 28 13.87 -5.14 -4.63
CA VAL A 28 13.68 -5.13 -6.10
C VAL A 28 12.22 -5.24 -6.57
N ARG A 29 11.25 -5.28 -5.65
CA ARG A 29 9.82 -5.23 -6.00
C ARG A 29 9.34 -3.82 -6.29
N SER A 30 9.98 -2.80 -5.70
CA SER A 30 9.78 -1.41 -6.13
C SER A 30 10.50 -1.18 -7.45
N THR A 31 9.92 -0.35 -8.30
CA THR A 31 10.52 0.01 -9.59
C THR A 31 11.61 1.07 -9.46
N GLY A 32 11.71 1.78 -8.32
CA GLY A 32 12.75 2.78 -8.10
C GLY A 32 12.53 3.66 -6.87
N ASP A 33 13.39 4.67 -6.76
CA ASP A 33 13.41 5.68 -5.69
C ASP A 33 12.80 7.02 -6.10
N ASP A 34 12.63 7.27 -7.40
CA ASP A 34 11.96 8.45 -7.93
C ASP A 34 10.42 8.25 -7.99
N PRO A 35 9.62 9.10 -7.32
CA PRO A 35 8.17 8.96 -7.29
C PRO A 35 7.48 9.07 -8.66
N GLN A 36 8.03 9.87 -9.58
CA GLN A 36 7.43 10.06 -10.91
C GLN A 36 7.72 8.86 -11.80
N GLU A 37 8.94 8.35 -11.78
CA GLU A 37 9.33 7.13 -12.49
C GLU A 37 8.56 5.91 -11.96
N ALA A 38 8.48 5.75 -10.64
CA ALA A 38 7.67 4.71 -10.02
C ALA A 38 6.19 4.80 -10.44
N SER A 39 5.65 6.02 -10.51
CA SER A 39 4.31 6.25 -11.05
C SER A 39 4.19 5.86 -12.52
N GLN A 40 5.14 6.22 -13.38
CA GLN A 40 5.08 5.90 -14.81
C GLN A 40 5.09 4.38 -15.03
N TYR A 41 6.00 3.66 -14.37
CA TYR A 41 6.09 2.21 -14.48
C TYR A 41 4.88 1.51 -13.86
N GLY A 42 4.42 1.97 -12.70
CA GLY A 42 3.20 1.46 -12.07
C GLY A 42 1.98 1.61 -12.96
N LEU A 43 1.79 2.76 -13.61
CA LEU A 43 0.68 2.99 -14.54
C LEU A 43 0.79 2.16 -15.81
N ALA A 44 2.00 1.97 -16.35
CA ALA A 44 2.22 1.08 -17.49
C ALA A 44 1.85 -0.37 -17.16
N ALA A 45 2.27 -0.86 -15.98
CA ALA A 45 1.91 -2.19 -15.49
C ALA A 45 0.40 -2.32 -15.25
N LEU A 46 -0.24 -1.31 -14.65
CA LEU A 46 -1.69 -1.25 -14.46
C LEU A 46 -2.43 -1.39 -15.79
N ASN A 47 -2.01 -0.63 -16.81
CA ASN A 47 -2.61 -0.72 -18.15
C ASN A 47 -2.47 -2.15 -18.71
N GLY A 48 -1.29 -2.76 -18.62
CA GLY A 48 -1.09 -4.14 -19.08
C GLY A 48 -1.98 -5.17 -18.38
N ILE A 49 -2.17 -5.05 -17.06
CA ILE A 49 -3.07 -5.91 -16.28
C ILE A 49 -4.52 -5.75 -16.76
N ARG A 50 -4.96 -4.50 -16.95
CA ARG A 50 -6.32 -4.16 -17.37
C ARG A 50 -6.61 -4.59 -18.81
N ASP A 51 -5.66 -4.38 -19.71
CA ASP A 51 -5.76 -4.79 -21.13
C ASP A 51 -5.86 -6.33 -21.27
N ALA A 52 -5.29 -7.08 -20.31
CA ALA A 52 -5.46 -8.52 -20.20
C ALA A 52 -6.82 -8.96 -19.62
N GLY A 53 -7.73 -8.02 -19.30
CA GLY A 53 -9.04 -8.28 -18.73
C GLY A 53 -9.00 -8.71 -17.26
N ILE A 54 -7.94 -8.37 -16.52
CA ILE A 54 -7.74 -8.75 -15.12
C ILE A 54 -7.93 -7.52 -14.22
N ALA A 55 -8.58 -7.70 -13.08
CA ALA A 55 -8.68 -6.66 -12.07
C ALA A 55 -7.30 -6.39 -11.42
N ALA A 56 -7.03 -5.12 -11.12
CA ALA A 56 -5.76 -4.69 -10.53
C ALA A 56 -5.94 -4.15 -9.11
N ALA A 57 -5.10 -4.63 -8.19
CA ALA A 57 -5.02 -4.14 -6.81
C ALA A 57 -3.67 -3.45 -6.56
N GLY A 58 -3.64 -2.11 -6.60
CA GLY A 58 -2.43 -1.33 -6.34
C GLY A 58 -1.95 -1.52 -4.90
N LYS A 59 -0.63 -1.58 -4.66
CA LYS A 59 -0.10 -1.91 -3.32
C LYS A 59 1.28 -1.28 -3.03
N HIS A 60 1.68 -1.08 -1.77
CA HIS A 60 0.94 -1.35 -0.52
C HIS A 60 0.61 0.01 0.14
N PHE A 61 -0.67 0.39 0.13
CA PHE A 61 -1.08 1.72 0.60
C PHE A 61 -0.93 1.86 2.13
N PRO A 62 -0.46 2.98 2.69
CA PRO A 62 -0.01 4.20 2.00
C PRO A 62 1.42 4.12 1.47
N SER A 63 2.29 3.30 2.06
CA SER A 63 3.59 2.92 1.46
C SER A 63 4.32 1.86 2.28
N TYR A 64 5.02 0.93 1.63
CA TYR A 64 6.06 0.08 2.22
C TYR A 64 7.49 0.51 1.84
N GLY A 65 7.63 1.65 1.17
CA GLY A 65 8.92 2.10 0.63
C GLY A 65 9.94 2.53 1.68
N ASN A 66 9.47 3.08 2.81
CA ASN A 66 10.30 3.75 3.82
C ASN A 66 9.91 3.36 5.24
N LEU A 67 10.05 2.09 5.56
CA LEU A 67 9.69 1.58 6.87
C LEU A 67 10.85 1.71 7.86
N ASP A 68 10.53 2.11 9.09
CA ASP A 68 11.40 2.01 10.26
C ASP A 68 10.99 0.79 11.09
N PHE A 69 11.94 -0.10 11.36
CA PHE A 69 11.73 -1.34 12.12
C PHE A 69 11.99 -1.17 13.63
N GLN A 70 12.27 0.05 14.09
CA GLN A 70 12.47 0.39 15.51
C GLN A 70 13.39 -0.57 16.29
N GLY A 71 14.40 -1.12 15.61
CA GLY A 71 15.39 -2.03 16.20
C GLY A 71 14.99 -3.52 16.26
N SER A 72 13.82 -3.93 15.75
CA SER A 72 13.44 -5.35 15.63
C SER A 72 12.69 -5.64 14.33
N ASN A 73 13.17 -6.61 13.55
CA ASN A 73 12.49 -7.05 12.33
C ASN A 73 11.15 -7.77 12.59
N SER A 74 10.88 -8.13 13.85
CA SER A 74 9.64 -8.78 14.29
C SER A 74 8.57 -7.79 14.70
N ALA A 75 8.93 -6.53 14.93
CA ALA A 75 7.97 -5.49 15.29
C ALA A 75 7.20 -5.02 14.05
N VAL A 76 6.00 -4.46 14.27
CA VAL A 76 5.25 -3.79 13.21
C VAL A 76 6.12 -2.64 12.67
N PRO A 77 6.51 -2.66 11.39
CA PRO A 77 7.26 -1.55 10.82
C PRO A 77 6.40 -0.30 10.78
N VAL A 78 7.02 0.87 11.01
CA VAL A 78 6.31 2.15 11.06
C VAL A 78 6.77 3.11 9.98
N ILE A 79 5.83 3.91 9.47
CA ILE A 79 6.11 5.09 8.66
C ILE A 79 6.26 6.28 9.60
N THR A 80 7.40 6.96 9.55
CA THR A 80 7.67 8.16 10.36
C THR A 80 7.47 9.47 9.60
N GLN A 81 7.33 9.40 8.28
CA GLN A 81 7.07 10.55 7.43
C GLN A 81 5.70 11.16 7.74
N THR A 82 5.61 12.47 7.71
CA THR A 82 4.38 13.25 7.78
C THR A 82 3.53 13.06 6.52
N LEU A 83 2.24 13.39 6.61
CA LEU A 83 1.35 13.31 5.45
C LEU A 83 1.80 14.22 4.30
N GLU A 84 2.36 15.38 4.59
CA GLU A 84 2.91 16.30 3.58
C GLU A 84 4.10 15.66 2.83
N GLU A 85 5.05 15.07 3.57
CA GLU A 85 6.19 14.37 2.98
C GLU A 85 5.75 13.17 2.13
N LEU A 86 4.77 12.40 2.61
CA LEU A 86 4.17 11.29 1.87
C LEU A 86 3.48 11.78 0.59
N SER A 87 2.73 12.88 0.66
CA SER A 87 2.00 13.47 -0.49
C SER A 87 2.93 13.97 -1.60
N LEU A 88 4.11 14.46 -1.22
CA LEU A 88 5.16 14.90 -2.14
C LEU A 88 6.02 13.74 -2.69
N SER A 89 5.93 12.55 -2.10
CA SER A 89 6.76 11.40 -2.49
C SER A 89 5.95 10.10 -2.61
N ALA A 90 5.88 9.29 -1.56
CA ALA A 90 5.38 7.93 -1.59
C ALA A 90 3.93 7.78 -2.09
N LEU A 91 3.08 8.82 -1.93
CA LEU A 91 1.70 8.81 -2.39
C LEU A 91 1.52 9.23 -3.86
N VAL A 92 2.57 9.73 -4.53
CA VAL A 92 2.50 10.16 -5.94
C VAL A 92 1.99 9.04 -6.85
N PRO A 93 2.53 7.80 -6.82
CA PRO A 93 2.05 6.73 -7.69
C PRO A 93 0.62 6.30 -7.39
N PHE A 94 0.23 6.26 -6.10
CA PHE A 94 -1.12 5.91 -5.68
C PHE A 94 -2.15 6.94 -6.14
N ARG A 95 -1.88 8.24 -5.92
CA ARG A 95 -2.74 9.34 -6.36
C ARG A 95 -2.93 9.32 -7.88
N ASN A 96 -1.85 9.13 -8.62
CA ASN A 96 -1.90 9.07 -10.08
C ASN A 96 -2.68 7.82 -10.57
N ALA A 97 -2.48 6.66 -9.94
CA ALA A 97 -3.23 5.44 -10.25
C ALA A 97 -4.73 5.61 -10.01
N ILE A 98 -5.13 6.20 -8.88
CA ILE A 98 -6.52 6.52 -8.57
C ILE A 98 -7.11 7.48 -9.61
N ALA A 99 -6.37 8.54 -9.97
CA ALA A 99 -6.82 9.53 -10.95
C ALA A 99 -7.07 8.96 -12.36
N THR A 100 -6.45 7.83 -12.72
CA THR A 100 -6.75 7.17 -14.01
C THR A 100 -8.15 6.56 -14.07
N GLY A 101 -8.77 6.27 -12.92
CA GLY A 101 -10.02 5.51 -12.85
C GLY A 101 -9.91 4.05 -13.29
N LYS A 102 -8.70 3.52 -13.51
CA LYS A 102 -8.46 2.14 -13.97
C LYS A 102 -8.14 1.15 -12.87
N LEU A 103 -7.91 1.62 -11.65
CA LEU A 103 -7.56 0.78 -10.50
C LEU A 103 -8.85 0.22 -9.86
N ASP A 104 -9.01 -1.10 -9.83
CA ASP A 104 -10.21 -1.76 -9.29
C ASP A 104 -10.17 -1.88 -7.76
N ALA A 105 -8.97 -2.13 -7.22
CA ALA A 105 -8.75 -2.35 -5.80
C ALA A 105 -7.48 -1.64 -5.29
N MET A 106 -7.45 -1.36 -3.99
CA MET A 106 -6.29 -0.89 -3.26
C MET A 106 -5.98 -1.88 -2.15
N PHE A 107 -4.76 -2.41 -2.15
CA PHE A 107 -4.26 -3.27 -1.09
C PHE A 107 -3.55 -2.38 -0.05
N VAL A 108 -4.09 -2.33 1.16
CA VAL A 108 -3.64 -1.50 2.26
C VAL A 108 -2.70 -2.30 3.14
N GLY A 109 -1.50 -1.78 3.39
CA GLY A 109 -0.46 -2.43 4.17
C GLY A 109 -0.75 -2.48 5.67
N GLY A 110 -0.16 -3.46 6.35
CA GLY A 110 -0.23 -3.70 7.79
C GLY A 110 0.86 -2.99 8.60
N CYS A 111 1.51 -1.96 8.04
CA CYS A 111 2.48 -1.12 8.75
C CYS A 111 1.80 -0.11 9.67
N GLY A 112 2.48 0.31 10.74
CA GLY A 112 2.06 1.45 11.55
C GLY A 112 2.45 2.78 10.94
N ILE A 113 1.90 3.87 11.48
CA ILE A 113 2.31 5.24 11.17
C ILE A 113 2.49 5.95 12.49
N SER A 114 3.65 6.56 12.71
CA SER A 114 3.95 7.27 13.93
C SER A 114 4.66 8.59 13.62
N ASN A 115 3.86 9.65 13.53
CA ASN A 115 4.32 11.01 13.32
C ASN A 115 3.38 11.97 14.11
N PRO A 116 3.71 13.29 14.19
CA PRO A 116 2.90 14.23 14.97
C PRO A 116 1.43 14.37 14.53
N SER A 117 1.12 14.05 13.27
CA SER A 117 -0.24 14.18 12.70
C SER A 117 -1.05 12.88 12.74
N MET A 118 -0.40 11.72 12.84
CA MET A 118 -1.04 10.42 12.75
C MET A 118 -0.25 9.38 13.55
N ASN A 119 -0.94 8.70 14.46
CA ASN A 119 -0.39 7.63 15.28
C ASN A 119 -1.32 6.42 15.25
N VAL A 120 -1.07 5.48 14.34
CA VAL A 120 -1.92 4.30 14.11
C VAL A 120 -1.06 3.03 14.09
N GLY A 121 -1.59 1.95 14.69
CA GLY A 121 -0.85 0.68 14.81
C GLY A 121 -0.76 -0.10 13.51
N HIS A 122 -1.84 -0.12 12.72
CA HIS A 122 -1.88 -0.76 11.41
C HIS A 122 -2.70 0.09 10.44
N ALA A 123 -2.09 0.47 9.32
CA ALA A 123 -2.73 1.27 8.27
C ALA A 123 -3.97 0.58 7.69
N CYS A 124 -3.94 -0.74 7.50
CA CYS A 124 -5.07 -1.51 6.97
C CYS A 124 -6.28 -1.63 7.91
N LEU A 125 -6.15 -1.25 9.18
CA LEU A 125 -7.20 -1.33 10.20
C LEU A 125 -7.60 0.06 10.74
N SER A 126 -7.24 1.13 10.03
CA SER A 126 -7.35 2.50 10.54
C SER A 126 -8.28 3.35 9.68
N ASP A 127 -9.33 3.89 10.29
CA ASP A 127 -10.24 4.85 9.65
C ASP A 127 -9.49 6.10 9.14
N GLN A 128 -8.46 6.56 9.85
CA GLN A 128 -7.65 7.70 9.42
C GLN A 128 -6.89 7.43 8.11
N VAL A 129 -6.55 6.17 7.84
CA VAL A 129 -5.83 5.78 6.61
C VAL A 129 -6.80 5.35 5.53
N VAL A 130 -7.75 4.49 5.85
CA VAL A 130 -8.70 3.92 4.89
C VAL A 130 -9.78 4.93 4.54
N ASP A 131 -10.49 5.48 5.52
CA ASP A 131 -11.60 6.39 5.24
C ASP A 131 -11.11 7.81 4.97
N ASP A 132 -10.35 8.41 5.88
CA ASP A 132 -9.96 9.81 5.73
C ASP A 132 -8.98 10.01 4.58
N LEU A 133 -7.86 9.28 4.56
CA LEU A 133 -6.86 9.48 3.52
C LEU A 133 -7.26 8.82 2.18
N LEU A 134 -7.58 7.52 2.15
CA LEU A 134 -7.83 6.82 0.89
C LEU A 134 -9.21 7.16 0.29
N ARG A 135 -10.30 7.13 1.07
CA ARG A 135 -11.66 7.37 0.54
C ARG A 135 -11.98 8.85 0.36
N ASN A 136 -11.68 9.67 1.36
CA ASN A 136 -12.11 11.07 1.42
C ASN A 136 -11.11 12.00 0.73
N GLU A 137 -9.83 11.95 1.11
CA GLU A 137 -8.80 12.84 0.54
C GLU A 137 -8.39 12.44 -0.87
N LEU A 138 -8.00 11.18 -1.10
CA LEU A 138 -7.56 10.69 -2.41
C LEU A 138 -8.73 10.27 -3.31
N GLY A 139 -9.94 10.14 -2.76
CA GLY A 139 -11.15 9.91 -3.54
C GLY A 139 -11.29 8.51 -4.13
N PHE A 140 -10.56 7.50 -3.62
CA PHE A 140 -10.62 6.15 -4.19
C PHE A 140 -11.98 5.47 -3.95
N LYS A 141 -12.62 5.01 -5.03
CA LYS A 141 -13.97 4.40 -4.98
C LYS A 141 -14.01 2.89 -5.24
N GLY A 142 -12.86 2.26 -5.50
CA GLY A 142 -12.77 0.81 -5.72
C GLY A 142 -12.80 0.00 -4.42
N VAL A 143 -12.41 -1.27 -4.47
CA VAL A 143 -12.38 -2.16 -3.30
C VAL A 143 -11.12 -1.89 -2.46
N ALA A 144 -11.25 -1.70 -1.15
CA ALA A 144 -10.10 -1.70 -0.24
C ALA A 144 -9.91 -3.14 0.27
N ILE A 145 -8.66 -3.62 0.25
CA ILE A 145 -8.28 -4.97 0.70
C ILE A 145 -7.22 -4.78 1.78
N SER A 146 -7.41 -5.38 2.95
CA SER A 146 -6.42 -5.35 4.03
C SER A 146 -5.18 -6.19 3.70
N GLU A 147 -4.10 -5.93 4.42
CA GLU A 147 -2.96 -6.85 4.51
C GLU A 147 -3.39 -8.20 5.10
N CYS A 148 -2.57 -9.23 4.89
CA CYS A 148 -2.79 -10.53 5.51
C CYS A 148 -2.91 -10.42 7.04
N LEU A 149 -4.12 -10.68 7.56
CA LEU A 149 -4.41 -10.60 8.99
C LEU A 149 -3.77 -11.72 9.81
N GLU A 150 -3.23 -12.75 9.15
CA GLU A 150 -2.41 -13.80 9.76
C GLU A 150 -0.92 -13.41 9.87
N MET A 151 -0.54 -12.19 9.44
CA MET A 151 0.81 -11.69 9.65
C MET A 151 1.16 -11.76 11.14
N GLU A 152 2.36 -12.25 11.46
CA GLU A 152 2.77 -12.55 12.84
C GLU A 152 2.54 -11.37 13.78
N ALA A 153 2.95 -10.16 13.38
CA ALA A 153 2.77 -8.97 14.20
C ALA A 153 1.28 -8.64 14.45
N LEU A 154 0.43 -8.73 13.42
CA LEU A 154 -1.00 -8.40 13.54
C LEU A 154 -1.76 -9.48 14.34
N SER A 155 -1.49 -10.75 14.05
CA SER A 155 -2.11 -11.88 14.73
C SER A 155 -1.68 -11.99 16.21
N HIS A 156 -0.45 -11.62 16.55
CA HIS A 156 0.03 -11.60 17.93
C HIS A 156 -0.52 -10.40 18.71
N ASP A 157 -0.61 -9.22 18.10
CA ASP A 157 -1.03 -7.99 18.78
C ASP A 157 -2.55 -7.93 18.98
N LEU A 158 -3.33 -8.32 17.96
CA LEU A 158 -4.79 -8.17 17.94
C LEU A 158 -5.54 -9.49 17.87
N GLY A 159 -4.94 -10.51 17.24
CA GLY A 159 -5.63 -11.73 16.86
C GLY A 159 -6.48 -11.56 15.60
N VAL A 160 -6.54 -12.61 14.77
CA VAL A 160 -7.21 -12.56 13.45
C VAL A 160 -8.67 -12.14 13.57
N GLN A 161 -9.39 -12.62 14.58
CA GLN A 161 -10.82 -12.28 14.77
C GLN A 161 -11.04 -10.78 14.98
N ASN A 162 -10.23 -10.15 15.83
CA ASN A 162 -10.33 -8.70 16.06
C ASN A 162 -9.87 -7.93 14.83
N GLY A 163 -8.81 -8.39 14.16
CA GLY A 163 -8.35 -7.80 12.90
C GLY A 163 -9.44 -7.76 11.83
N VAL A 164 -10.28 -8.80 11.73
CA VAL A 164 -11.42 -8.83 10.80
C VAL A 164 -12.51 -7.84 11.17
N VAL A 165 -12.77 -7.61 12.46
CA VAL A 165 -13.80 -6.66 12.92
C VAL A 165 -13.33 -5.21 12.74
N MET A 166 -12.03 -4.96 12.83
CA MET A 166 -11.44 -3.63 12.68
C MET A 166 -11.21 -3.22 11.23
N ALA A 167 -11.06 -4.18 10.31
CA ALA A 167 -10.87 -3.93 8.86
C ALA A 167 -12.19 -3.62 8.15
#